data_AF-A0A535HSR6-F1
#
_entry.id   AF-A0A535HSR6-F1
#
_cell.length_a   1.000
_cell.length_b   1.000
_cell.length_c   1.000
_cell.angle_alpha   90.00
_cell.angle_beta   90.00
_cell.angle_gamma   90.00
#
_symmetry.space_group_name_H-M   'P 1'
#
loop_
_entity.id
_entity.type
_entity.pdbx_description
1 polymer ?
#
loop_
_entity_poly.entity_id
_entity_poly.type
_entity_poly.pdbx_seq_one_letter_code
_entity_poly.pdbx_strand_id
1 'polypeptide(L)'
;MADYRCFPLWYSGGDKVGELAPEDVPLSPDTRQGLERWADWFDSTLNFDDPAASPRWPAADREAFDQEGFRLWRSVRTELGESWRVDYHVCNSWDLWTVDENGQERAVERRPTRAEVDEAIEQARRIPDQR
;
A
#
# COMPACT_ATOMS: atom_id res chain seq x y z
N MET A 1 3.66 -0.82 -2.43
CA MET A 1 3.72 0.29 -1.44
C MET A 1 5.00 1.05 -1.71
N ALA A 2 4.96 2.36 -1.94
CA ALA A 2 6.16 3.17 -1.92
C ALA A 2 6.58 3.36 -0.45
N ASP A 3 7.84 3.11 -0.16
CA ASP A 3 8.43 3.25 1.18
C ASP A 3 9.86 3.79 1.03
N TYR A 4 10.44 4.31 2.12
CA TYR A 4 11.68 5.08 2.14
C TYR A 4 12.85 4.37 1.44
N ARG A 5 13.21 4.81 0.22
CA ARG A 5 14.30 4.22 -0.58
C ARG A 5 14.18 2.71 -0.79
N CYS A 6 12.95 2.20 -0.81
CA CYS A 6 12.66 0.79 -1.03
C CYS A 6 12.07 0.58 -2.42
N PHE A 7 12.18 -0.64 -2.94
CA PHE A 7 11.40 -0.99 -4.12
C PHE A 7 9.89 -0.86 -3.83
N PRO A 8 9.08 -0.37 -4.79
CA PRO A 8 7.66 -0.15 -4.57
C PRO A 8 6.84 -1.45 -4.53
N LEU A 9 7.48 -2.60 -4.80
CA LEU A 9 6.90 -3.93 -4.71
C LEU A 9 7.40 -4.66 -3.48
N TRP A 10 6.48 -5.36 -2.82
CA TRP A 10 6.74 -6.11 -1.60
C TRP A 10 6.15 -7.50 -1.77
N TYR A 11 6.85 -8.51 -1.29
CA TYR A 11 6.28 -9.84 -1.16
C TYR A 11 5.86 -10.06 0.29
N SER A 12 4.71 -10.70 0.48
CA SER A 12 4.24 -11.18 1.77
C SER A 12 3.78 -12.62 1.61
N GLY A 13 4.55 -13.57 2.13
CA GLY A 13 4.26 -15.00 1.97
C GLY A 13 4.81 -15.81 3.13
N GLY A 14 3.92 -16.51 3.85
CA GLY A 14 4.26 -17.22 5.09
C GLY A 14 4.75 -16.25 6.16
N ASP A 15 5.86 -16.60 6.83
CA ASP A 15 6.46 -15.80 7.91
C ASP A 15 7.43 -14.71 7.41
N LYS A 16 7.44 -14.41 6.09
CA LYS A 16 8.40 -13.50 5.49
C LYS A 16 7.72 -12.37 4.73
N VAL A 17 8.24 -11.17 4.98
CA VAL A 17 7.92 -9.94 4.25
C VAL A 17 9.24 -9.32 3.80
N GLY A 18 9.29 -8.83 2.58
CA GLY A 18 10.48 -8.12 2.08
C GLY A 18 10.23 -7.39 0.77
N GLU A 19 11.20 -6.56 0.42
CA GLU A 19 11.23 -5.86 -0.85
C GLU A 19 11.40 -6.85 -2.01
N LEU A 20 10.77 -6.52 -3.13
CA LEU A 20 10.86 -7.26 -4.38
C LEU A 20 11.28 -6.28 -5.47
N ALA A 21 12.42 -6.53 -6.12
CA ALA A 21 12.83 -5.69 -7.23
C ALA A 21 11.84 -5.87 -8.40
N PRO A 22 11.38 -4.80 -9.09
CA PRO A 22 10.55 -4.91 -10.29
C PRO A 22 11.14 -5.81 -11.40
N GLU A 23 12.45 -6.03 -11.38
CA GLU A 23 13.26 -6.81 -12.32
C GLU A 23 13.12 -8.31 -12.06
N ASP A 24 12.84 -8.70 -10.81
CA ASP A 24 12.70 -10.08 -10.37
C ASP A 24 11.33 -10.68 -10.70
N VAL A 25 10.42 -9.85 -11.22
CA VAL A 25 9.08 -10.24 -11.66
C VAL A 25 8.89 -9.99 -13.15
N PRO A 26 8.04 -10.79 -13.84
CA PRO A 26 7.83 -10.70 -15.29
C PRO A 26 6.95 -9.49 -15.67
N LEU A 27 7.43 -8.28 -15.37
CA LEU A 27 6.82 -7.02 -15.74
C LEU A 27 7.43 -6.44 -17.01
N SER A 28 6.63 -5.68 -17.74
CA SER A 28 7.03 -4.91 -18.90
C SER A 28 7.98 -3.76 -18.49
N PRO A 29 8.89 -3.33 -19.38
CA PRO A 29 9.75 -2.18 -19.12
C PRO A 29 8.98 -0.91 -18.73
N ASP A 30 7.81 -0.68 -19.35
CA ASP A 30 6.98 0.49 -19.08
C ASP A 30 6.41 0.47 -17.66
N THR A 31 5.93 -0.69 -17.19
CA THR A 31 5.41 -0.85 -15.83
C THR A 31 6.52 -0.73 -14.78
N ARG A 32 7.70 -1.32 -15.02
CA ARG A 32 8.86 -1.16 -14.15
C ARG A 32 9.29 0.30 -14.03
N GLN A 33 9.45 0.97 -15.15
CA GLN A 33 9.84 2.38 -15.16
C GLN A 33 8.77 3.29 -14.54
N GLY A 34 7.49 2.91 -14.66
CA GLY A 34 6.40 3.58 -13.95
C GLY A 34 6.51 3.44 -12.44
N LEU A 35 6.79 2.23 -11.95
CA LEU A 35 7.01 1.93 -10.54
C LEU A 35 8.22 2.70 -9.98
N GLU A 36 9.35 2.70 -10.69
CA GLU A 36 10.54 3.47 -10.32
C GLU A 36 10.23 4.96 -10.20
N ARG A 37 9.62 5.56 -11.22
CA ARG A 37 9.24 7.00 -11.17
C ARG A 37 8.28 7.32 -10.03
N TRP A 38 7.35 6.41 -9.74
CA TRP A 38 6.41 6.57 -8.64
C TRP A 38 7.11 6.52 -7.28
N ALA A 39 8.06 5.59 -7.10
CA ALA A 39 8.91 5.55 -5.90
C ALA A 39 9.79 6.80 -5.77
N ASP A 40 10.44 7.23 -6.85
CA ASP A 40 11.26 8.46 -6.88
C ASP A 40 10.43 9.70 -6.54
N TRP A 41 9.18 9.77 -7.02
CA TRP A 41 8.28 10.85 -6.67
C TRP A 41 8.01 10.86 -5.16
N PHE A 42 7.71 9.71 -4.55
CA PHE A 42 7.55 9.63 -3.10
C PHE A 42 8.79 10.13 -2.35
N ASP A 43 9.97 9.61 -2.71
CA ASP A 43 11.24 9.97 -2.10
C ASP A 43 11.54 11.48 -2.24
N SER A 44 11.19 12.09 -3.37
CA SER A 44 11.40 13.53 -3.62
C SER A 44 10.63 14.45 -2.67
N THR A 45 9.62 13.92 -1.99
CA THR A 45 8.79 14.70 -1.06
C THR A 45 9.31 14.70 0.36
N LEU A 46 10.32 13.87 0.64
CA LEU A 46 10.85 13.65 1.96
C LEU A 46 12.06 14.54 2.22
N ASN A 47 12.15 15.05 3.43
CA ASN A 47 13.38 15.63 3.91
C ASN A 47 14.23 14.52 4.53
N PHE A 48 15.23 14.03 3.79
CA PHE A 48 16.10 12.95 4.28
C PHE A 48 17.04 13.38 5.41
N ASP A 49 17.35 14.68 5.52
CA ASP A 49 18.20 15.21 6.60
C ASP A 49 17.41 15.31 7.92
N ASP A 50 16.12 15.60 7.83
CA ASP A 50 15.18 15.60 8.96
C ASP A 50 13.80 15.08 8.53
N PRO A 51 13.56 13.75 8.64
CA PRO A 51 12.31 13.13 8.21
C PRO A 51 11.07 13.71 8.89
N ALA A 52 11.20 14.15 10.15
CA ALA A 52 10.09 14.76 10.90
C ALA A 52 9.73 16.16 10.37
N ALA A 53 10.66 16.83 9.69
CA ALA A 53 10.46 18.10 9.02
C ALA A 53 10.09 17.96 7.52
N SER A 54 9.74 16.75 7.06
CA SER A 54 9.25 16.57 5.69
C SER A 54 8.01 17.42 5.44
N PRO A 55 7.94 18.16 4.32
CA PRO A 55 6.82 19.03 4.04
C PRO A 55 5.53 18.22 3.87
N ARG A 56 4.42 18.76 4.39
CA ARG A 56 3.11 18.18 4.12
C ARG A 56 2.78 18.37 2.65
N TRP A 57 2.46 17.28 1.97
CA TRP A 57 2.08 17.32 0.57
C TRP A 57 0.78 18.11 0.37
N PRO A 58 0.68 18.90 -0.72
CA PRO A 58 -0.60 19.41 -1.20
C PRO A 58 -1.64 18.30 -1.36
N ALA A 59 -2.92 18.64 -1.21
CA ALA A 59 -3.99 17.65 -1.37
C ALA A 59 -4.04 17.08 -2.81
N ALA A 60 -3.86 17.95 -3.81
CA ALA A 60 -3.85 17.56 -5.22
C ALA A 60 -2.70 16.59 -5.55
N ASP A 61 -1.50 16.84 -5.03
CA ASP A 61 -0.34 15.98 -5.27
C ASP A 61 -0.52 14.59 -4.66
N ARG A 62 -1.13 14.51 -3.46
CA ARG A 62 -1.47 13.23 -2.83
C ARG A 62 -2.50 12.44 -3.65
N GLU A 63 -3.53 13.12 -4.14
CA GLU A 63 -4.55 12.50 -4.97
C GLU A 63 -3.95 11.99 -6.30
N ALA A 64 -3.13 12.79 -6.96
CA ALA A 64 -2.45 12.39 -8.19
C ALA A 64 -1.49 11.22 -7.97
N PHE A 65 -0.78 11.20 -6.83
CA PHE A 65 0.10 10.10 -6.45
C PHE A 65 -0.65 8.79 -6.23
N ASP A 66 -1.79 8.84 -5.54
CA ASP A 66 -2.62 7.68 -5.33
C ASP A 66 -3.23 7.17 -6.64
N GLN A 67 -3.69 8.08 -7.51
CA GLN A 67 -4.22 7.72 -8.84
C GLN A 67 -3.17 6.98 -9.69
N GLU A 68 -1.91 7.46 -9.66
CA GLU A 68 -0.82 6.79 -10.36
C GLU A 68 -0.48 5.43 -9.73
N GLY A 69 -0.47 5.34 -8.39
CA GLY A 69 -0.31 4.08 -7.68
C GLY A 69 -1.38 3.04 -8.04
N PHE A 70 -2.65 3.46 -8.15
CA PHE A 70 -3.74 2.62 -8.63
C PHE A 70 -3.56 2.15 -10.06
N ARG A 71 -3.14 3.05 -10.94
CA ARG A 71 -2.89 2.73 -12.35
C ARG A 71 -1.79 1.67 -12.46
N LEU A 72 -0.69 1.85 -11.73
CA LEU A 72 0.44 0.90 -11.70
C LEU A 72 0.03 -0.44 -11.10
N TRP A 73 -0.74 -0.43 -9.99
CA TRP A 73 -1.26 -1.66 -9.38
C TRP A 73 -2.08 -2.49 -10.37
N ARG A 74 -2.97 -1.85 -11.15
CA ARG A 74 -3.74 -2.53 -12.20
C ARG A 74 -2.81 -3.12 -13.26
N SER A 75 -1.84 -2.36 -13.75
CA SER A 75 -0.84 -2.86 -14.73
C SER A 75 -0.08 -4.08 -14.20
N VAL A 76 0.45 -4.00 -12.99
CA VAL A 76 1.17 -5.11 -12.34
C VAL A 76 0.27 -6.35 -12.24
N ARG A 77 -0.98 -6.19 -11.81
CA ARG A 77 -1.95 -7.29 -11.74
C ARG A 77 -2.21 -7.95 -13.09
N THR A 78 -2.43 -7.14 -14.12
CA THR A 78 -2.68 -7.65 -15.47
C THR A 78 -1.47 -8.40 -16.01
N GLU A 79 -0.26 -7.90 -15.78
CA GLU A 79 0.97 -8.50 -16.31
C GLU A 79 1.39 -9.77 -15.56
N LEU A 80 1.23 -9.82 -14.24
CA LEU A 80 1.54 -11.01 -13.43
C LEU A 80 0.47 -12.10 -13.56
N GLY A 81 -0.76 -11.71 -13.92
CA GLY A 81 -1.89 -12.61 -14.09
C GLY A 81 -2.40 -13.23 -12.78
N GLU A 82 -3.35 -14.16 -12.91
CA GLU A 82 -4.11 -14.73 -11.79
C GLU A 82 -3.29 -15.63 -10.85
N SER A 83 -2.08 -16.01 -11.25
CA SER A 83 -1.16 -16.78 -10.40
C SER A 83 -0.58 -15.97 -9.23
N TRP A 84 -0.76 -14.65 -9.27
CA TRP A 84 -0.31 -13.74 -8.23
C TRP A 84 -1.49 -13.04 -7.56
N ARG A 85 -1.46 -12.99 -6.23
CA ARG A 85 -2.24 -12.02 -5.47
C ARG A 85 -1.41 -10.76 -5.34
N VAL A 86 -1.95 -9.64 -5.81
CA VAL A 86 -1.29 -8.33 -5.72
C VAL A 86 -2.25 -7.37 -5.04
N ASP A 87 -1.85 -6.90 -3.87
CA ASP A 87 -2.61 -5.94 -3.09
C ASP A 87 -1.90 -4.57 -3.13
N TYR A 88 -2.67 -3.48 -3.05
CA TYR A 88 -2.15 -2.12 -3.05
C TYR A 88 -2.42 -1.44 -1.71
N HIS A 89 -1.35 -1.00 -1.04
CA HIS A 89 -1.44 -0.17 0.15
C HIS A 89 -1.31 1.29 -0.25
N VAL A 90 -2.33 2.08 0.06
CA VAL A 90 -2.32 3.53 -0.17
C VAL A 90 -1.31 4.16 0.78
N CYS A 91 -0.53 5.13 0.30
CA CYS A 91 0.59 5.68 1.08
C CYS A 91 0.14 6.65 2.20
N ASN A 92 -1.07 7.22 2.07
CA ASN A 92 -1.59 8.23 3.00
C ASN A 92 -2.81 7.76 3.82
N SER A 93 -3.26 6.53 3.59
CA SER A 93 -4.31 5.87 4.34
C SER A 93 -3.89 4.43 4.59
N TRP A 94 -4.32 3.85 5.70
CA TRP A 94 -4.15 2.42 5.94
C TRP A 94 -5.04 1.58 5.01
N ASP A 95 -5.60 2.16 3.94
CA ASP A 95 -6.50 1.46 3.06
C ASP A 95 -5.71 0.46 2.21
N LEU A 96 -6.10 -0.80 2.33
CA LEU A 96 -5.64 -1.88 1.48
C LEU A 96 -6.63 -2.10 0.35
N TRP A 97 -6.17 -2.10 -0.90
CA TRP A 97 -6.96 -2.46 -2.07
C TRP A 97 -6.59 -3.86 -2.56
N THR A 98 -7.62 -4.70 -2.69
CA THR A 98 -7.53 -6.07 -3.20
C THR A 98 -8.50 -6.24 -4.36
N VAL A 99 -8.46 -7.40 -4.99
CA VAL A 99 -9.63 -7.94 -5.68
C VAL A 99 -10.33 -9.02 -4.87
N ASP A 100 -11.66 -9.05 -4.99
CA ASP A 100 -12.48 -10.12 -4.43
C ASP A 100 -12.44 -11.39 -5.32
N GLU A 101 -13.14 -12.44 -4.88
CA GLU A 101 -13.23 -13.72 -5.59
C GLU A 101 -13.85 -13.61 -7.00
N ASN A 102 -14.52 -12.49 -7.31
CA ASN A 102 -15.10 -12.21 -8.63
C ASN A 102 -14.20 -11.31 -9.49
N GLY A 103 -12.99 -11.00 -9.02
CA GLY A 103 -12.05 -10.10 -9.71
C GLY A 103 -12.42 -8.61 -9.58
N GLN A 104 -13.38 -8.25 -8.73
CA GLN A 104 -13.81 -6.87 -8.55
C GLN A 104 -12.93 -6.15 -7.53
N GLU A 105 -12.47 -4.95 -7.87
CA GLU A 105 -11.60 -4.13 -7.03
C GLU A 105 -12.35 -3.60 -5.80
N ARG A 106 -11.78 -3.82 -4.61
CA ARG A 106 -12.37 -3.39 -3.34
C ARG A 106 -11.31 -2.94 -2.34
N ALA A 107 -11.64 -1.92 -1.55
CA ALA A 107 -10.90 -1.61 -0.34
C ALA A 107 -11.27 -2.62 0.76
N VAL A 108 -10.27 -3.25 1.38
CA VAL A 108 -10.39 -4.31 2.40
C VAL A 108 -10.48 -3.73 3.80
N GLU A 109 -9.76 -2.64 4.07
CA GLU A 109 -9.78 -2.02 5.39
C GLU A 109 -10.73 -0.83 5.41
N ARG A 110 -11.99 -1.11 5.76
CA ARG A 110 -12.90 -0.07 6.25
C ARG A 110 -12.30 0.45 7.56
N ARG A 111 -11.98 1.76 7.64
CA ARG A 111 -11.72 2.40 8.95
C ARG A 111 -12.84 2.03 9.92
N PRO A 112 -12.57 1.38 11.06
CA PRO A 112 -13.55 1.30 12.12
C PRO A 112 -13.86 2.74 12.53
N THR A 113 -15.15 3.05 12.61
CA THR A 113 -15.61 4.31 13.14
C THR A 113 -15.12 4.45 14.58
N ARG A 114 -15.00 5.69 15.07
CA ARG A 114 -14.61 5.93 16.46
C ARG A 114 -15.48 5.14 17.45
N ALA A 115 -16.76 4.96 17.12
CA ALA A 115 -17.69 4.13 17.87
C ALA A 115 -17.30 2.65 17.90
N GLU A 116 -16.94 2.06 16.75
CA GLU A 116 -16.50 0.66 16.67
C GLU A 116 -15.17 0.43 17.42
N VAL A 117 -14.28 1.43 17.43
CA VAL A 117 -13.03 1.38 18.23
C VAL A 117 -13.33 1.47 19.73
N ASP A 118 -14.19 2.41 20.14
CA ASP A 118 -14.55 2.58 21.54
C ASP A 118 -15.31 1.34 22.07
N GLU A 119 -16.16 0.72 21.24
CA GLU A 119 -16.85 -0.55 21.55
C GLU A 119 -15.87 -1.72 21.70
N ALA A 120 -14.90 -1.87 20.79
CA ALA A 120 -13.87 -2.90 20.90
C ALA A 120 -13.00 -2.75 22.17
N ILE A 121 -12.69 -1.50 22.57
CA ILE A 121 -11.98 -1.21 23.82
C ILE A 121 -12.83 -1.60 25.04
N GLU A 122 -14.13 -1.31 25.00
CA GLU A 122 -15.06 -1.67 26.08
C GLU A 122 -15.26 -3.18 26.18
N GLN A 123 -15.39 -3.88 25.05
CA GLN A 123 -15.47 -5.33 24.99
C GLN A 123 -14.19 -5.99 25.54
N ALA A 124 -13.01 -5.51 25.15
CA ALA A 124 -11.73 -6.02 25.67
C ALA A 124 -11.59 -5.84 27.19
N ARG A 125 -12.16 -4.77 27.75
CA ARG A 125 -12.21 -4.52 29.21
C ARG A 125 -13.25 -5.39 29.93
N ARG A 126 -14.23 -5.93 29.20
CA ARG A 126 -15.32 -6.75 29.75
C ARG A 126 -14.98 -8.23 29.81
N ILE A 127 -13.93 -8.69 29.11
CA ILE A 127 -13.42 -10.06 29.23
C ILE A 127 -12.80 -10.17 30.63
N PRO A 128 -13.40 -10.94 31.57
CA PRO A 128 -12.72 -11.23 32.82
C PRO A 128 -11.53 -12.13 32.49
N ASP A 129 -10.38 -11.83 33.09
CA ASP A 129 -9.15 -12.62 33.06
C ASP A 129 -9.49 -14.09 33.38
N GLN A 130 -9.73 -14.90 32.35
CA GLN A 130 -9.98 -16.34 32.47
C GLN A 130 -8.60 -16.98 32.61
N ARG A 131 -8.09 -16.94 33.84
CA ARG A 131 -6.90 -17.65 34.29
C ARG A 131 -7.26 -19.01 34.88
#